data_AF-A0AAN5JQG5-F1
#
_entry.id   AF-A0AAN5JQG5-F1
#
_cell.length_a   1.000
_cell.length_b   1.000
_cell.length_c   1.000
_cell.angle_alpha   90.00
_cell.angle_beta   90.00
_cell.angle_gamma   90.00
#
_symmetry.space_group_name_H-M   'P 1'
#
loop_
_entity.id
_entity.type
_entity.pdbx_description
1 polymer ?
#
loop_
_entity_poly.entity_id
_entity_poly.type
_entity_poly.pdbx_seq_one_letter_code
_entity_poly.pdbx_strand_id
1 'polypeptide(L)'
;QTSRIGSIGVMMSHVSYAGHLAQAGVDITLIYSGTHKVDGNQFEALPAEVRQDMQQRIDAARRMFAEKVAMFTGLSVDAVTGTEAAVFEGQSGIDAGLADELVNASDAISVMATALNSNVRGGTMPQLTATEAAAQENQRVMGILTCQEAKGREQLATMLAGQQGMSVEQARAILAAAA
;
A
#
# COMPACT_ATOMS: atom_id res chain seq x y z
N GLN A 1 1.30 -14.12 -21.19
CA GLN A 1 1.33 -13.22 -20.02
C GLN A 1 2.69 -12.53 -20.03
N THR A 2 2.74 -11.20 -20.03
CA THR A 2 3.93 -10.39 -20.38
C THR A 2 4.32 -9.39 -19.29
N SER A 3 3.89 -9.61 -18.04
CA SER A 3 4.23 -8.73 -16.92
C SER A 3 5.72 -8.84 -16.60
N ARG A 4 6.36 -7.69 -16.29
CA ARG A 4 7.76 -7.60 -15.88
C ARG A 4 7.81 -6.91 -14.52
N ILE A 5 8.47 -7.53 -13.55
CA ILE A 5 8.65 -7.01 -12.18
C ILE A 5 10.11 -7.18 -11.74
N GLY A 6 10.50 -6.62 -10.61
CA GLY A 6 11.90 -6.59 -10.16
C GLY A 6 12.54 -5.24 -10.43
N SER A 7 13.76 -5.21 -10.98
CA SER A 7 14.55 -3.98 -11.14
C SER A 7 14.75 -3.23 -9.82
N ILE A 8 14.93 -3.97 -8.73
CA ILE A 8 15.11 -3.42 -7.39
C ILE A 8 16.57 -2.99 -7.24
N GLY A 9 16.86 -1.79 -7.75
CA GLY A 9 18.19 -1.23 -7.80
C GLY A 9 18.14 0.28 -8.02
N VAL A 10 19.30 0.91 -7.91
CA VAL A 10 19.49 2.34 -8.15
C VAL A 10 20.72 2.50 -9.02
N MET A 11 20.63 3.34 -10.05
CA MET A 11 21.76 3.71 -10.87
C MET A 11 21.88 5.23 -10.99
N MET A 12 23.10 5.70 -11.19
CA MET A 12 23.40 7.08 -11.52
C MET A 12 24.33 7.06 -12.73
N SER A 13 24.02 7.85 -13.75
CA SER A 13 24.90 8.03 -14.91
C SER A 13 25.71 9.31 -14.73
N HIS A 14 27.01 9.21 -15.03
CA HIS A 14 27.91 10.35 -15.21
C HIS A 14 28.48 10.30 -16.62
N VAL A 15 28.60 11.45 -17.26
CA VAL A 15 29.16 11.59 -18.60
C VAL A 15 30.25 12.66 -18.54
N SER A 16 31.42 12.33 -19.07
CA SER A 16 32.53 13.27 -19.21
C SER A 16 32.73 13.62 -20.69
N TYR A 17 32.69 14.92 -20.98
CA TYR A 17 33.02 15.50 -22.28
C TYR A 17 34.46 16.01 -22.35
N ALA A 18 35.29 15.77 -21.33
CA ALA A 18 36.67 16.25 -21.25
C ALA A 18 37.47 15.96 -22.54
N GLY A 19 37.39 14.73 -23.05
CA GLY A 19 38.07 14.34 -24.28
C GLY A 19 37.54 15.04 -25.54
N HIS A 20 36.23 15.32 -25.60
CA HIS A 20 35.63 16.05 -26.72
C HIS A 20 36.03 17.53 -26.71
N LEU A 21 36.00 18.16 -25.54
CA LEU A 21 36.39 19.57 -25.37
C LEU A 21 37.86 19.80 -25.66
N ALA A 22 38.74 18.89 -25.23
CA ALA A 22 40.15 18.93 -25.56
C ALA A 22 40.39 18.87 -27.08
N GLN A 23 39.64 18.04 -27.81
CA GLN A 23 39.71 17.97 -29.29
C GLN A 23 39.16 19.23 -29.97
N ALA A 24 38.14 19.86 -29.37
CA ALA A 24 37.57 21.11 -29.84
C ALA A 24 38.43 22.34 -29.50
N GLY A 25 39.54 22.16 -28.75
CA GLY A 25 40.40 23.26 -28.30
C GLY A 25 39.73 24.18 -27.27
N VAL A 26 38.71 23.68 -26.56
CA VAL A 26 37.97 24.43 -25.54
C VAL A 26 38.51 24.05 -24.17
N ASP A 27 39.06 25.03 -23.46
CA ASP A 27 39.46 24.89 -22.06
C ASP A 27 38.41 25.53 -21.14
N ILE A 28 37.97 24.80 -20.12
CA ILE A 28 36.94 25.23 -19.18
C ILE A 28 37.54 25.24 -17.77
N THR A 29 37.71 26.44 -17.23
CA THR A 29 38.08 26.63 -15.82
C THR A 29 36.84 26.91 -14.99
N LEU A 30 36.54 26.02 -14.03
CA LEU A 30 35.43 26.19 -13.11
C LEU A 30 35.84 27.07 -11.92
N ILE A 31 35.06 28.12 -11.64
CA ILE A 31 35.22 28.98 -10.45
C ILE A 31 34.03 28.72 -9.52
N TYR A 32 34.28 28.19 -8.33
CA TYR A 32 33.24 27.79 -7.39
C TYR A 32 33.71 27.92 -5.94
N SER A 33 32.73 27.95 -5.02
CA SER A 33 32.97 27.95 -3.57
C SER A 33 32.53 26.62 -2.97
N GLY A 34 33.44 25.96 -2.25
CA GLY A 34 33.25 24.65 -1.62
C GLY A 34 33.71 23.48 -2.51
N THR A 35 34.52 22.58 -1.96
CA THR A 35 35.20 21.49 -2.69
C THR A 35 34.24 20.60 -3.48
N HIS A 36 33.08 20.26 -2.91
CA HIS A 36 32.11 19.35 -3.51
C HIS A 36 31.11 20.02 -4.48
N LYS A 37 31.27 21.32 -4.77
CA LYS A 37 30.28 22.08 -5.56
C LYS A 37 30.21 21.62 -7.02
N VAL A 38 31.30 21.05 -7.53
CA VAL A 38 31.45 20.58 -8.91
C VAL A 38 31.57 19.06 -9.01
N ASP A 39 31.27 18.34 -7.94
CA ASP A 39 31.25 16.88 -7.95
C ASP A 39 30.30 16.38 -9.05
N GLY A 40 30.81 15.54 -9.95
CA GLY A 40 30.04 15.04 -11.08
C GLY A 40 29.88 16.01 -12.26
N ASN A 41 30.64 17.10 -12.31
CA ASN A 41 30.65 17.95 -13.49
C ASN A 41 31.10 17.16 -14.74
N GLN A 42 30.65 17.64 -15.90
CA GLN A 42 30.83 16.95 -17.18
C GLN A 42 32.13 17.34 -17.91
N PHE A 43 32.90 18.28 -17.38
CA PHE A 43 34.03 18.90 -18.09
C PHE A 43 35.36 18.22 -17.77
N GLU A 44 35.42 17.46 -16.68
CA GLU A 44 36.57 16.64 -16.30
C GLU A 44 36.17 15.18 -16.05
N ALA A 45 37.16 14.30 -15.85
CA ALA A 45 36.91 12.92 -15.47
C ALA A 45 36.44 12.84 -14.01
N LEU A 46 35.51 11.94 -13.70
CA LEU A 46 35.00 11.79 -12.34
C LEU A 46 36.12 11.32 -11.40
N PRO A 47 36.49 12.11 -10.36
CA PRO A 47 37.50 11.69 -9.40
C PRO A 47 37.08 10.42 -8.66
N ALA A 48 38.04 9.56 -8.30
CA ALA A 48 37.77 8.27 -7.67
C ALA A 48 37.05 8.41 -6.32
N GLU A 49 37.41 9.43 -5.53
CA GLU A 49 36.80 9.73 -4.23
C GLU A 49 35.33 10.18 -4.38
N VAL A 50 35.05 11.06 -5.35
CA VAL A 50 33.69 11.51 -5.66
C VAL A 50 32.84 10.34 -6.18
N ARG A 51 33.41 9.50 -7.05
CA ARG A 51 32.75 8.27 -7.52
C ARG A 51 32.40 7.35 -6.36
N GLN A 52 33.31 7.18 -5.39
CA GLN A 52 33.07 6.34 -4.22
C GLN A 52 31.97 6.91 -3.33
N ASP A 53 31.96 8.22 -3.08
CA ASP A 53 30.89 8.88 -2.32
C ASP A 53 29.52 8.72 -3.01
N MET A 54 29.46 8.95 -4.33
CA MET A 54 28.25 8.70 -5.12
C MET A 54 27.82 7.23 -5.07
N GLN A 55 28.77 6.29 -5.14
CA GLN A 55 28.50 4.85 -5.02
C GLN A 55 27.87 4.52 -3.67
N GLN A 56 28.43 5.03 -2.57
CA GLN A 56 27.89 4.81 -1.22
C GLN A 56 26.45 5.33 -1.09
N ARG A 57 26.14 6.48 -1.71
CA ARG A 57 24.78 7.04 -1.70
C ARG A 57 23.79 6.15 -2.46
N ILE A 58 24.15 5.65 -3.65
CA ILE A 58 23.26 4.76 -4.41
C ILE A 58 23.12 3.38 -3.75
N ASP A 59 24.17 2.88 -3.11
CA ASP A 59 24.13 1.62 -2.36
C ASP A 59 23.20 1.73 -1.14
N ALA A 60 23.28 2.85 -0.41
CA ALA A 60 22.36 3.15 0.68
C ALA A 60 20.91 3.27 0.20
N ALA A 61 20.69 3.92 -0.96
CA ALA A 61 19.36 4.02 -1.56
C ALA A 61 18.82 2.66 -2.01
N ARG A 62 19.65 1.80 -2.62
CA ARG A 62 19.28 0.42 -2.98
C ARG A 62 18.90 -0.38 -1.74
N ARG A 63 19.63 -0.24 -0.64
CA ARG A 63 19.33 -0.91 0.63
C ARG A 63 17.96 -0.48 1.17
N MET A 64 17.67 0.82 1.23
CA MET A 64 16.36 1.32 1.67
C MET A 64 15.22 0.79 0.78
N PHE A 65 15.44 0.69 -0.53
CA PHE A 65 14.45 0.11 -1.44
C PHE A 65 14.23 -1.38 -1.13
N ALA A 66 15.30 -2.16 -0.96
CA ALA A 66 15.22 -3.57 -0.62
C ALA A 66 14.50 -3.81 0.72
N GLU A 67 14.76 -2.98 1.74
CA GLU A 67 14.07 -3.02 3.04
C GLU A 67 12.56 -2.79 2.90
N LYS A 68 12.14 -1.87 2.03
CA LYS A 68 10.72 -1.63 1.77
C LYS A 68 10.06 -2.79 1.04
N VAL A 69 10.72 -3.38 0.04
CA VAL A 69 10.19 -4.56 -0.65
C VAL A 69 10.04 -5.71 0.33
N ALA A 70 11.09 -6.02 1.09
CA ALA A 70 11.10 -7.08 2.11
C ALA A 70 9.93 -6.93 3.11
N MET A 71 9.65 -5.69 3.55
CA MET A 71 8.53 -5.40 4.47
C MET A 71 7.16 -5.84 3.94
N PHE A 72 6.93 -5.76 2.62
CA PHE A 72 5.61 -6.02 2.02
C PHE A 72 5.51 -7.35 1.28
N THR A 73 6.63 -7.98 0.90
CA THR A 73 6.64 -9.30 0.25
C THR A 73 6.91 -10.45 1.23
N GLY A 74 7.36 -10.15 2.45
CA GLY A 74 7.77 -11.18 3.43
C GLY A 74 9.12 -11.83 3.14
N LEU A 75 9.83 -11.39 2.09
CA LEU A 75 11.20 -11.80 1.81
C LEU A 75 12.19 -11.20 2.82
N SER A 76 13.35 -11.83 3.00
CA SER A 76 14.48 -11.18 3.68
C SER A 76 15.10 -10.10 2.80
N VAL A 77 15.74 -9.09 3.42
CA VAL A 77 16.49 -8.07 2.69
C VAL A 77 17.56 -8.71 1.80
N ASP A 78 18.26 -9.73 2.30
CA ASP A 78 19.30 -10.45 1.55
C ASP A 78 18.74 -11.14 0.30
N ALA A 79 17.56 -11.75 0.40
CA ALA A 79 16.89 -12.37 -0.74
C ALA A 79 16.52 -11.32 -1.80
N VAL A 80 16.01 -10.15 -1.37
CA VAL A 80 15.70 -9.04 -2.28
C VAL A 80 16.96 -8.49 -2.94
N THR A 81 18.03 -8.24 -2.17
CA THR A 81 19.28 -7.72 -2.73
C THR A 81 19.96 -8.73 -3.66
N GLY A 82 19.86 -10.03 -3.34
CA GLY A 82 20.42 -11.13 -4.12
C GLY A 82 19.79 -11.30 -5.51
N THR A 83 18.68 -10.60 -5.79
CA THR A 83 18.15 -10.50 -7.17
C THR A 83 19.06 -9.73 -8.11
N GLU A 84 20.07 -9.01 -7.59
CA GLU A 84 20.98 -8.15 -8.36
C GLU A 84 20.28 -7.22 -9.36
N ALA A 85 19.15 -6.65 -8.91
CA ALA A 85 18.29 -5.75 -9.70
C ALA A 85 17.82 -6.37 -11.05
N ALA A 86 17.79 -7.70 -11.15
CA ALA A 86 17.27 -8.39 -12.31
C ALA A 86 15.76 -8.11 -12.53
N VAL A 87 15.34 -8.26 -13.77
CA VAL A 87 13.93 -8.21 -14.16
C VAL A 87 13.42 -9.63 -14.33
N PHE A 88 12.27 -9.90 -13.72
CA PHE A 88 11.57 -11.18 -13.75
C PHE A 88 10.29 -11.03 -14.58
N GLU A 89 10.00 -12.04 -15.40
CA GLU A 89 8.83 -12.05 -16.27
C GLU A 89 7.84 -13.12 -15.86
N GLY A 90 6.57 -12.75 -15.77
CA GLY A 90 5.48 -13.67 -15.46
C GLY A 90 5.76 -14.53 -14.21
N GLN A 91 5.82 -15.85 -14.41
CA GLN A 91 5.92 -16.84 -13.33
C GLN A 91 7.22 -16.71 -12.53
N SER A 92 8.32 -16.33 -13.19
CA SER A 92 9.61 -16.16 -12.50
C SER A 92 9.58 -15.08 -11.42
N GLY A 93 8.67 -14.11 -11.52
CA GLY A 93 8.45 -13.10 -10.48
C GLY A 93 7.77 -13.66 -9.24
N ILE A 94 6.87 -14.64 -9.41
CA ILE A 94 6.24 -15.36 -8.30
C ILE A 94 7.24 -16.32 -7.66
N ASP A 95 7.99 -17.05 -8.47
CA ASP A 95 8.99 -18.00 -7.98
C ASP A 95 10.09 -17.28 -7.18
N ALA A 96 10.40 -16.03 -7.53
CA ALA A 96 11.29 -15.14 -6.78
C ALA A 96 10.65 -14.52 -5.51
N GLY A 97 9.36 -14.76 -5.27
CA GLY A 97 8.59 -14.21 -4.14
C GLY A 97 8.30 -12.71 -4.24
N LEU A 98 8.41 -12.12 -5.45
CA LEU A 98 8.13 -10.71 -5.69
C LEU A 98 6.64 -10.44 -6.03
N ALA A 99 5.86 -11.50 -6.29
CA ALA A 99 4.43 -11.45 -6.54
C ALA A 99 3.74 -12.71 -6.01
N ASP A 100 2.46 -12.59 -5.67
CA ASP A 100 1.66 -13.71 -5.15
C ASP A 100 0.98 -14.52 -6.28
N GLU A 101 0.48 -13.85 -7.32
CA GLU A 101 -0.32 -14.49 -8.38
C GLU A 101 -0.23 -13.78 -9.73
N LEU A 102 -0.44 -14.53 -10.82
CA LEU A 102 -0.61 -14.02 -12.18
C LEU A 102 -2.09 -13.95 -12.54
N VAL A 103 -2.61 -12.74 -12.64
CA VAL A 103 -4.02 -12.48 -12.94
C VAL A 103 -4.16 -11.70 -14.24
N ASN A 104 -5.20 -11.98 -15.01
CA ASN A 104 -5.57 -11.13 -16.13
C ASN A 104 -6.10 -9.78 -15.62
N ALA A 105 -5.77 -8.68 -16.29
CA ALA A 105 -6.27 -7.36 -15.91
C ALA A 105 -7.81 -7.31 -15.82
N SER A 106 -8.54 -8.09 -16.64
CA SER A 106 -10.01 -8.18 -16.56
C SER A 106 -10.53 -8.73 -15.23
N ASP A 107 -9.74 -9.59 -14.59
CA ASP A 107 -10.15 -10.35 -13.42
C ASP A 107 -9.54 -9.78 -12.12
N ALA A 108 -8.59 -8.85 -12.25
CA ALA A 108 -7.82 -8.28 -11.14
C ALA A 108 -8.71 -7.63 -10.05
N ILE A 109 -9.78 -6.93 -10.43
CA ILE A 109 -10.70 -6.29 -9.46
C ILE A 109 -11.42 -7.36 -8.63
N SER A 110 -11.90 -8.42 -9.28
CA SER A 110 -12.59 -9.52 -8.61
C SER A 110 -11.65 -10.26 -7.65
N VAL A 111 -10.43 -10.57 -8.11
CA VAL A 111 -9.39 -11.22 -7.28
C VAL A 111 -9.02 -10.34 -6.08
N MET A 112 -8.81 -9.04 -6.30
CA MET A 112 -8.52 -8.09 -5.22
C MET A 112 -9.69 -8.00 -4.22
N ALA A 113 -10.94 -7.93 -4.69
CA ALA A 113 -12.10 -7.87 -3.81
C ALA A 113 -12.23 -9.14 -2.95
N THR A 114 -12.00 -10.31 -3.54
CA THR A 114 -11.97 -11.59 -2.82
C THR A 114 -10.85 -11.61 -1.77
N ALA A 115 -9.64 -11.17 -2.11
CA ALA A 115 -8.50 -11.13 -1.20
C ALA A 115 -8.70 -10.16 -0.02
N LEU A 116 -9.34 -9.01 -0.25
CA LEU A 116 -9.68 -8.06 0.82
C LEU A 116 -10.76 -8.60 1.76
N ASN A 117 -11.72 -9.37 1.23
CA ASN A 117 -12.78 -9.97 2.03
C ASN A 117 -12.30 -11.18 2.86
N SER A 118 -11.20 -11.83 2.46
CA SER A 118 -10.62 -12.98 3.19
C SER A 118 -9.55 -12.59 4.21
N ASN A 119 -8.85 -11.46 4.02
CA ASN A 119 -7.83 -10.98 4.96
C ASN A 119 -8.44 -10.09 6.07
N VAL A 120 -8.83 -10.71 7.17
CA VAL A 120 -9.22 -10.03 8.42
C VAL A 120 -7.99 -9.38 9.07
N ARG A 121 -7.61 -8.18 8.62
CA ARG A 121 -6.67 -7.29 9.34
C ARG A 121 -7.27 -5.92 9.68
N GLY A 122 -8.59 -5.82 9.68
CA GLY A 122 -9.31 -4.59 10.04
C GLY A 122 -10.59 -4.88 10.80
N GLY A 123 -10.49 -5.31 12.06
CA GLY A 123 -11.62 -5.51 12.97
C GLY A 123 -12.59 -6.62 12.55
N THR A 124 -13.09 -7.39 13.52
CA THR A 124 -14.23 -8.30 13.30
C THR A 124 -15.49 -7.48 13.14
N MET A 125 -15.73 -6.92 11.96
CA MET A 125 -17.11 -6.63 11.55
C MET A 125 -17.68 -7.91 10.94
N PRO A 126 -18.73 -8.51 11.53
CA PRO A 126 -19.46 -9.58 10.86
C PRO A 126 -19.93 -9.07 9.51
N GLN A 127 -19.49 -9.73 8.44
CA GLN A 127 -19.97 -9.42 7.10
C GLN A 127 -21.39 -9.96 6.98
N LEU A 128 -22.38 -9.11 7.27
CA LEU A 128 -23.78 -9.44 7.04
C LEU A 128 -24.05 -9.29 5.55
N THR A 129 -24.56 -10.33 4.91
CA THR A 129 -25.19 -10.19 3.59
C THR A 129 -26.35 -9.19 3.67
N ALA A 130 -26.72 -8.57 2.55
CA ALA A 130 -27.87 -7.67 2.51
C ALA A 130 -29.16 -8.33 3.06
N THR A 131 -29.29 -9.66 2.88
CA THR A 131 -30.38 -10.47 3.41
C THR A 131 -30.31 -10.61 4.94
N GLU A 132 -29.12 -10.85 5.50
CA GLU A 132 -28.94 -10.97 6.96
C GLU A 132 -29.10 -9.62 7.66
N ALA A 133 -28.62 -8.53 7.05
CA ALA A 133 -28.82 -7.17 7.57
C ALA A 133 -30.32 -6.79 7.61
N ALA A 134 -31.07 -7.13 6.56
CA ALA A 134 -32.52 -6.94 6.52
C ALA A 134 -33.25 -7.81 7.56
N ALA A 135 -32.83 -9.07 7.73
CA ALA A 135 -33.41 -9.97 8.72
C ALA A 135 -33.14 -9.49 10.16
N GLN A 136 -31.93 -9.01 10.44
CA GLN A 136 -31.55 -8.47 11.74
C GLN A 136 -32.32 -7.19 12.08
N GLU A 137 -32.50 -6.29 11.11
CA GLU A 137 -33.29 -5.07 11.29
C GLU A 137 -34.77 -5.39 11.52
N ASN A 138 -35.34 -6.33 10.77
CA ASN A 138 -36.72 -6.78 11.00
C ASN A 138 -36.89 -7.43 12.38
N GLN A 139 -35.91 -8.20 12.83
CA GLN A 139 -35.93 -8.82 14.16
C GLN A 139 -35.84 -7.76 15.28
N ARG A 140 -35.03 -6.71 15.11
CA ARG A 140 -34.95 -5.56 16.02
C ARG A 140 -36.29 -4.84 16.11
N VAL A 141 -36.87 -4.47 14.97
CA VAL A 141 -38.18 -3.80 14.87
C VAL A 141 -39.27 -4.63 15.56
N MET A 142 -39.35 -5.92 15.26
CA MET A 142 -40.32 -6.82 15.90
C MET A 142 -40.08 -6.97 17.41
N GLY A 143 -38.82 -7.03 17.85
CA GLY A 143 -38.47 -7.11 19.27
C GLY A 143 -38.91 -5.88 20.08
N ILE A 144 -38.89 -4.69 19.47
CA ILE A 144 -39.40 -3.45 20.08
C ILE A 144 -40.93 -3.47 20.15
N LEU A 145 -41.60 -3.84 19.06
CA LEU A 145 -43.07 -3.84 18.98
C LEU A 145 -43.72 -4.90 19.89
N THR A 146 -43.04 -6.03 20.13
CA THR A 146 -43.59 -7.18 20.88
C THR A 146 -43.13 -7.26 22.34
N CYS A 147 -42.33 -6.29 22.83
CA CYS A 147 -41.91 -6.28 24.23
C CYS A 147 -43.09 -6.07 25.19
N GLN A 148 -42.95 -6.51 26.45
CA GLN A 148 -44.04 -6.41 27.42
C GLN A 148 -44.35 -4.95 27.77
N GLU A 149 -43.32 -4.11 27.76
CA GLU A 149 -43.35 -2.68 28.06
C GLU A 149 -44.05 -1.86 26.96
N ALA A 150 -44.22 -2.43 25.76
CA ALA A 150 -44.99 -1.81 24.68
C ALA A 150 -46.51 -1.91 24.87
N LYS A 151 -47.00 -2.82 25.75
CA LYS A 151 -48.44 -2.98 26.01
C LYS A 151 -49.02 -1.72 26.66
N GLY A 152 -50.00 -1.10 26.00
CA GLY A 152 -50.58 0.18 26.40
C GLY A 152 -49.77 1.41 25.96
N ARG A 153 -48.67 1.22 25.22
CA ARG A 153 -47.78 2.28 24.68
C ARG A 153 -47.41 2.00 23.22
N GLU A 154 -48.33 1.42 22.46
CA GLU A 154 -48.09 0.88 21.12
C GLU A 154 -47.64 1.97 20.13
N GLN A 155 -48.17 3.19 20.29
CA GLN A 155 -47.76 4.34 19.46
C GLN A 155 -46.32 4.76 19.73
N LEU A 156 -45.88 4.75 20.99
CA LEU A 156 -44.51 5.07 21.38
C LEU A 156 -43.53 3.97 20.93
N ALA A 157 -43.92 2.71 21.07
CA ALA A 157 -43.13 1.56 20.58
C ALA A 157 -42.94 1.61 19.05
N THR A 158 -43.97 2.00 18.30
CA THR A 158 -43.90 2.17 16.84
C THR A 158 -42.93 3.29 16.44
N MET A 159 -42.96 4.41 17.15
CA MET A 159 -42.03 5.52 16.93
C MET A 159 -40.57 5.09 17.20
N LEU A 160 -40.33 4.40 18.31
CA LEU A 160 -38.98 3.91 18.68
C LEU A 160 -38.47 2.86 17.70
N ALA A 161 -39.33 2.00 17.18
CA ALA A 161 -38.96 1.00 16.18
C ALA A 161 -38.54 1.64 14.84
N GLY A 162 -39.18 2.74 14.45
CA GLY A 162 -38.85 3.51 13.25
C GLY A 162 -37.55 4.33 13.33
N GLN A 163 -36.95 4.45 14.53
CA GLN A 163 -35.70 5.16 14.72
C GLN A 163 -34.50 4.23 14.42
N GLN A 164 -33.71 4.57 13.39
CA GLN A 164 -32.52 3.81 13.02
C GLN A 164 -31.51 3.76 14.17
N GLY A 165 -30.99 2.58 14.47
CA GLY A 165 -30.00 2.36 15.54
C GLY A 165 -30.56 2.24 16.95
N MET A 166 -31.89 2.28 17.14
CA MET A 166 -32.54 2.05 18.44
C MET A 166 -32.46 0.57 18.85
N SER A 167 -31.74 0.22 19.92
CA SER A 167 -31.72 -1.18 20.40
C SER A 167 -33.04 -1.57 21.10
N VAL A 168 -33.29 -2.88 21.19
CA VAL A 168 -34.47 -3.41 21.90
C VAL A 168 -34.40 -3.05 23.38
N GLU A 169 -33.21 -3.08 23.98
CA GLU A 169 -32.96 -2.74 25.38
C GLU A 169 -33.21 -1.26 25.66
N GLN A 170 -32.73 -0.36 24.80
CA GLN A 170 -32.99 1.08 24.92
C GLN A 170 -34.48 1.39 24.78
N ALA A 171 -35.15 0.78 23.80
CA ALA A 171 -36.58 0.95 23.61
C ALA A 171 -37.37 0.46 24.83
N ARG A 172 -37.01 -0.69 25.41
CA ARG A 172 -37.63 -1.19 26.66
C ARG A 172 -37.44 -0.22 27.82
N ALA A 173 -36.24 0.33 28.00
CA ALA A 173 -35.96 1.29 29.06
C ALA A 173 -36.80 2.57 28.93
N ILE A 174 -36.94 3.10 27.70
CA ILE A 174 -37.77 4.28 27.41
C ILE A 174 -39.25 3.97 27.64
N LEU A 175 -39.72 2.81 27.16
CA LEU A 175 -41.10 2.38 27.35
C LEU A 175 -41.40 2.17 28.84
N ALA A 176 -40.50 1.57 29.61
CA ALA A 176 -40.66 1.39 31.05
C ALA A 176 -40.68 2.71 31.83
N ALA A 177 -39.85 3.69 31.44
CA ALA A 177 -39.81 5.02 32.06
C ALA A 177 -41.03 5.89 31.72
N ALA A 178 -41.76 5.57 30.65
CA ALA A 178 -43.03 6.20 30.30
C ALA A 178 -44.24 5.61 31.07
N ALA A 179 -43.99 4.83 32.12
CA ALA A 179 -44.99 4.30 33.05
C ALA A 179 -45.28 5.23 34.22
#